data_AF-A0A5B9FYW9-F1
#
_entry.id   AF-A0A5B9FYW9-F1
#
_cell.length_a   1.000
_cell.length_b   1.000
_cell.length_c   1.000
_cell.angle_alpha   90.00
_cell.angle_beta   90.00
_cell.angle_gamma   90.00
#
_symmetry.space_group_name_H-M   'P 1'
#
loop_
_entity.id
_entity.type
_entity.pdbx_description
1 polymer ?
#
loop_
_entity_poly.entity_id
_entity_poly.type
_entity_poly.pdbx_seq_one_letter_code
_entity_poly.pdbx_strand_id
1 'polypeptide(L)'
;MKQFFFTALFFFTANIIQAQEYTVVGLDGEVENAKPKLTDECEEKMTALKERFLKMYESPEAVNHRKLTEEFFAKVHNKEPMDHPRATNFNEKILFWIEAHLDQTDFSSAEEAKDAWNKKDKALLAYTKANMDYYVMLMQTMETCGSDTVEEFETEMRMVYGMY
;
A
#
# COMPACT_ATOMS: atom_id res chain seq x y z
N MET A 1 -1.55 -16.06 -24.63
CA MET A 1 -1.20 -16.66 -23.32
C MET A 1 -0.83 -15.53 -22.38
N LYS A 2 -1.46 -15.53 -21.20
CA LYS A 2 -1.35 -14.53 -20.13
C LYS A 2 0.07 -14.45 -19.56
N GLN A 3 0.55 -13.25 -19.26
CA GLN A 3 1.37 -12.99 -18.05
C GLN A 3 1.44 -11.48 -17.80
N PHE A 4 0.93 -11.09 -16.64
CA PHE A 4 0.82 -9.72 -16.16
C PHE A 4 2.17 -9.21 -15.61
N PHE A 5 2.48 -7.96 -15.97
CA PHE A 5 3.18 -6.89 -15.24
C PHE A 5 4.53 -7.17 -14.52
N PHE A 6 5.58 -6.59 -15.12
CA PHE A 6 6.85 -6.12 -14.54
C PHE A 6 6.60 -5.32 -13.25
N THR A 7 7.45 -5.20 -12.21
CA THR A 7 8.91 -5.01 -12.06
C THR A 7 9.10 -4.76 -10.55
N ALA A 8 10.15 -5.09 -9.80
CA ALA A 8 11.49 -5.58 -10.07
C ALA A 8 12.03 -6.25 -8.78
N LEU A 9 12.95 -7.20 -8.97
CA LEU A 9 13.91 -7.73 -8.00
C LEU A 9 13.35 -8.40 -6.73
N PHE A 10 13.23 -9.73 -6.78
CA PHE A 10 13.94 -10.61 -5.84
C PHE A 10 14.05 -12.01 -6.49
N PHE A 11 15.10 -12.20 -7.29
CA PHE A 11 15.64 -13.53 -7.57
C PHE A 11 17.09 -13.54 -7.13
N PHE A 12 17.50 -14.67 -6.57
CA PHE A 12 18.77 -15.01 -5.89
C PHE A 12 18.78 -14.65 -4.39
N THR A 13 18.86 -15.58 -3.44
CA THR A 13 19.22 -17.00 -3.47
C THR A 13 18.48 -17.76 -2.37
N ALA A 14 18.08 -18.99 -2.69
CA ALA A 14 17.84 -20.01 -1.68
C ALA A 14 19.11 -20.19 -0.83
N ASN A 15 19.10 -19.68 0.39
CA ASN A 15 19.94 -20.17 1.47
C ASN A 15 19.04 -20.44 2.67
N ILE A 16 18.69 -21.72 2.74
CA ILE A 16 18.34 -22.51 3.92
C ILE A 16 18.49 -21.72 5.22
N ILE A 17 17.38 -21.21 5.74
CA ILE A 17 17.13 -21.26 7.18
C ILE A 17 15.95 -22.20 7.31
N GLN A 18 16.23 -23.46 7.66
CA GLN A 18 15.21 -24.31 8.24
C GLN A 18 14.69 -23.55 9.47
N ALA A 19 13.52 -22.94 9.36
CA ALA A 19 12.70 -22.70 10.53
C ALA A 19 12.46 -24.09 11.13
N GLN A 20 13.25 -24.45 12.14
CA GLN A 20 12.87 -25.56 13.00
C GLN A 20 11.60 -25.10 13.69
N GLU A 21 10.46 -25.55 13.16
CA GLU A 21 9.21 -25.59 13.89
C GLU A 21 9.45 -26.48 15.11
N TYR A 22 9.77 -25.86 16.24
CA TYR A 22 9.72 -26.57 17.51
C TYR A 22 8.25 -26.67 17.89
N THR A 23 7.64 -27.81 17.56
CA THR A 23 6.35 -28.21 18.12
C THR A 23 6.58 -28.49 19.60
N VAL A 24 6.34 -27.49 20.47
CA VAL A 24 6.20 -27.76 21.90
C VAL A 24 4.83 -28.41 22.07
N VAL A 25 4.82 -29.73 22.14
CA VAL A 25 3.61 -30.49 22.46
C VAL A 25 3.32 -30.28 23.94
N GLY A 26 2.47 -29.30 24.26
CA GLY A 26 1.80 -29.26 25.55
C GLY A 26 0.98 -30.54 25.72
N LEU A 27 0.93 -31.08 26.94
CA LEU A 27 0.27 -32.36 27.28
C LEU A 27 -1.25 -32.40 26.98
N ASP A 28 -1.81 -31.32 26.43
CA ASP A 28 -3.25 -31.10 26.35
C ASP A 28 -3.74 -30.85 24.90
N GLY A 29 -2.86 -30.93 23.89
CA GLY A 29 -3.27 -30.96 22.48
C GLY A 29 -3.75 -29.62 21.87
N GLU A 30 -3.65 -28.51 22.60
CA GLU A 30 -3.85 -27.17 22.02
C GLU A 30 -2.55 -26.72 21.34
N VAL A 31 -2.58 -26.65 20.01
CA VAL A 31 -1.54 -25.96 19.23
C VAL A 31 -1.77 -24.47 19.43
N GLU A 32 -1.18 -23.89 20.47
CA GLU A 32 -1.01 -22.45 20.53
C GLU A 32 -0.08 -22.04 19.39
N ASN A 33 -0.64 -21.38 18.38
CA ASN A 33 0.15 -20.60 17.42
C ASN A 33 0.71 -19.38 18.16
N ALA A 34 1.68 -19.61 19.05
CA ALA A 34 2.42 -18.54 19.69
C ALA A 34 3.24 -17.85 18.60
N LYS A 35 2.80 -16.65 18.18
CA LYS A 35 3.62 -15.81 17.30
C LYS A 35 5.00 -15.65 17.97
N PRO A 36 6.10 -15.88 17.25
CA PRO A 36 7.43 -15.67 17.81
C PRO A 36 7.52 -14.24 18.36
N LYS A 37 7.98 -14.10 19.61
CA LYS A 37 8.17 -12.78 20.21
C LYS A 37 9.20 -12.01 19.37
N LEU A 38 8.88 -10.77 19.06
CA LEU A 38 9.82 -9.88 18.35
C LEU A 38 11.08 -9.69 19.20
N THR A 39 12.21 -9.48 18.53
CA THR A 39 13.44 -9.07 19.22
C THR A 39 13.27 -7.65 19.75
N ASP A 40 14.00 -7.29 20.81
CA ASP A 40 13.96 -5.92 21.36
C ASP A 40 14.26 -4.86 20.28
N GLU A 41 15.22 -5.14 19.38
CA GLU A 41 15.53 -4.26 18.23
C GLU A 41 14.34 -4.10 17.27
N CYS A 42 13.59 -5.18 17.03
CA CYS A 42 12.40 -5.12 16.18
C CYS A 42 11.25 -4.38 16.88
N GLU A 43 11.02 -4.62 18.17
CA GLU A 43 10.00 -3.88 18.95
C GLU A 43 10.27 -2.37 18.93
N GLU A 44 11.52 -1.94 19.10
CA GLU A 44 11.93 -0.54 19.02
C GLU A 44 11.67 0.06 17.63
N LYS A 45 12.07 -0.64 16.56
CA LYS A 45 11.86 -0.18 15.18
C LYS A 45 10.38 -0.11 14.80
N MET A 46 9.58 -1.09 15.20
CA MET A 46 8.13 -1.10 14.96
C MET A 46 7.43 0.04 15.70
N THR A 47 7.86 0.34 16.92
CA THR A 47 7.35 1.48 17.69
C THR A 47 7.68 2.80 16.99
N ALA A 48 8.93 3.00 16.57
CA ALA A 48 9.34 4.18 15.83
C ALA A 48 8.62 4.31 14.47
N LEU A 49 8.42 3.20 13.77
CA LEU A 49 7.69 3.16 12.51
C LEU A 49 6.24 3.61 12.69
N LYS A 50 5.57 3.17 13.76
CA LYS A 50 4.21 3.60 14.09
C LYS A 50 4.11 5.10 14.36
N GLU A 51 5.06 5.68 15.08
CA GLU A 51 5.10 7.13 15.31
C GLU A 51 5.29 7.92 13.99
N ARG A 52 6.17 7.43 13.11
CA ARG A 52 6.39 8.04 11.79
C ARG A 52 5.18 7.90 10.88
N PHE A 53 4.51 6.75 10.91
CA PHE A 53 3.27 6.52 10.20
C PHE A 53 2.21 7.55 10.60
N LEU A 54 2.00 7.74 11.90
CA LEU A 54 1.01 8.70 12.41
C LEU A 54 1.30 10.13 11.94
N LYS A 55 2.56 10.57 12.09
CA LYS A 55 2.99 11.89 11.64
C LYS A 55 2.77 12.07 10.13
N MET A 56 3.10 11.05 9.34
CA MET A 56 2.86 11.06 7.90
C MET A 56 1.35 11.13 7.61
N TYR A 57 0.56 10.28 8.25
CA TYR A 57 -0.88 10.16 8.00
C TYR A 57 -1.63 11.46 8.31
N GLU A 58 -1.20 12.18 9.35
CA GLU A 58 -1.76 13.46 9.77
C GLU A 58 -1.15 14.68 9.04
N SER A 59 -0.13 14.47 8.18
CA SER A 59 0.51 15.57 7.45
C SER A 59 -0.47 16.31 6.52
N PRO A 60 -0.32 17.63 6.32
CA PRO A 60 -1.14 18.39 5.37
C PRO A 60 -1.14 17.78 3.97
N GLU A 61 0.00 17.25 3.52
CA GLU A 61 0.16 16.60 2.23
C GLU A 61 -0.64 15.29 2.13
N ALA A 62 -0.63 14.47 3.20
CA ALA A 62 -1.42 13.23 3.25
C ALA A 62 -2.92 13.53 3.25
N VAL A 63 -3.37 14.49 4.05
CA VAL A 63 -4.77 14.94 4.10
C VAL A 63 -5.22 15.44 2.73
N ASN A 64 -4.41 16.26 2.07
CA ASN A 64 -4.73 16.78 0.74
C ASN A 64 -4.76 15.67 -0.33
N HIS A 65 -3.79 14.74 -0.31
CA HIS A 65 -3.78 13.62 -1.24
C HIS A 65 -5.00 12.70 -1.07
N ARG A 66 -5.37 12.37 0.18
CA ARG A 66 -6.59 11.58 0.47
C ARG A 66 -7.85 12.28 -0.04
N LYS A 67 -8.01 13.56 0.29
CA LYS A 67 -9.15 14.36 -0.19
C LYS A 67 -9.27 14.34 -1.71
N LEU A 68 -8.19 14.58 -2.45
CA LEU A 68 -8.21 14.57 -3.91
C LEU A 68 -8.47 13.17 -4.49
N THR A 69 -8.03 12.12 -3.79
CA THR A 69 -8.30 10.73 -4.16
C THR A 69 -9.78 10.41 -3.97
N GLU A 70 -10.35 10.73 -2.82
CA GLU A 70 -11.78 10.58 -2.52
C GLU A 70 -12.65 11.36 -3.51
N GLU A 71 -12.33 12.63 -3.77
CA GLU A 71 -13.04 13.46 -4.75
C GLU A 71 -13.02 12.86 -6.15
N PHE A 72 -11.88 12.32 -6.59
CA PHE A 72 -11.76 11.68 -7.90
C PHE A 72 -12.60 10.39 -7.97
N PHE A 73 -12.44 9.48 -7.01
CA PHE A 73 -13.12 8.19 -7.03
C PHE A 73 -14.63 8.29 -6.74
N ALA A 74 -15.06 9.31 -6.01
CA ALA A 74 -16.48 9.64 -5.88
C ALA A 74 -17.12 9.92 -7.25
N LYS A 75 -16.43 10.65 -8.14
CA LYS A 75 -16.93 10.92 -9.50
C LYS A 75 -16.93 9.69 -10.42
N VAL A 76 -16.09 8.70 -10.12
CA VAL A 76 -16.03 7.41 -10.82
C VAL A 76 -17.00 6.38 -10.21
N HIS A 77 -17.67 6.72 -9.10
CA HIS A 77 -18.57 5.84 -8.35
C HIS A 77 -17.90 4.54 -7.90
N ASN A 78 -16.61 4.58 -7.56
CA ASN A 78 -15.79 3.43 -7.15
C ASN A 78 -15.84 2.23 -8.10
N LYS A 79 -16.13 2.45 -9.39
CA LYS A 79 -16.14 1.37 -10.38
C LYS A 79 -14.72 0.91 -10.71
N GLU A 80 -14.52 -0.40 -10.78
CA GLU A 80 -13.24 -0.98 -11.16
C GLU A 80 -12.94 -0.72 -12.65
N PRO A 81 -11.78 -0.11 -12.98
CA PRO A 81 -11.41 0.12 -14.36
C PRO A 81 -11.06 -1.21 -15.04
N MET A 82 -11.73 -1.51 -16.15
CA MET A 82 -11.45 -2.70 -16.96
C MET A 82 -10.11 -2.61 -17.70
N ASP A 83 -9.53 -3.76 -18.03
CA ASP A 83 -8.35 -3.84 -18.88
C ASP A 83 -8.62 -3.22 -20.25
N HIS A 84 -7.97 -2.07 -20.52
CA HIS A 84 -7.98 -1.44 -21.83
C HIS A 84 -6.74 -1.88 -22.62
N PRO A 85 -6.84 -2.30 -23.90
CA PRO A 85 -5.69 -2.81 -24.68
C PRO A 85 -4.53 -1.83 -24.84
N ARG A 86 -4.84 -0.52 -24.79
CA ARG A 86 -3.85 0.57 -24.83
C ARG A 86 -3.24 0.92 -23.47
N ALA A 87 -3.80 0.45 -22.37
CA ALA A 87 -3.33 0.83 -21.04
C ALA A 87 -2.12 -0.02 -20.62
N THR A 88 -1.03 0.67 -20.29
CA THR A 88 0.25 0.12 -19.82
C THR A 88 0.42 0.24 -18.31
N ASN A 89 -0.46 1.00 -17.64
CA ASN A 89 -0.45 1.24 -16.21
C ASN A 89 -1.87 1.53 -15.70
N PHE A 90 -2.05 1.57 -14.38
CA PHE A 90 -3.36 1.81 -13.76
C PHE A 90 -3.97 3.16 -14.13
N ASN A 91 -3.15 4.22 -14.21
CA ASN A 91 -3.61 5.58 -14.55
C ASN A 91 -4.24 5.60 -15.95
N GLU A 92 -3.63 4.93 -16.91
CA GLU A 92 -4.19 4.80 -18.26
C GLU A 92 -5.48 3.97 -18.26
N LYS A 93 -5.56 2.89 -17.45
CA LYS A 93 -6.78 2.08 -17.36
C LYS A 93 -7.97 2.92 -16.89
N ILE A 94 -7.80 3.69 -15.83
CA ILE A 94 -8.90 4.48 -15.26
C ILE A 94 -9.30 5.63 -16.19
N LEU A 95 -8.35 6.32 -16.81
CA LEU A 95 -8.65 7.41 -17.73
C LEU A 95 -9.32 6.92 -19.02
N PHE A 96 -8.88 5.79 -19.60
CA PHE A 96 -9.57 5.21 -20.76
C PHE A 96 -10.93 4.66 -20.41
N TRP A 97 -11.10 4.10 -19.20
CA TRP A 97 -12.42 3.66 -18.74
C TRP A 97 -13.39 4.84 -18.63
N ILE A 98 -12.97 5.97 -18.06
CA ILE A 98 -13.79 7.19 -17.97
C ILE A 98 -14.11 7.73 -19.37
N GLU A 99 -13.14 7.76 -20.28
CA GLU A 99 -13.35 8.21 -21.67
C GLU A 99 -14.46 7.38 -22.36
N ALA A 100 -14.47 6.07 -22.15
CA ALA A 100 -15.45 5.15 -22.76
C ALA A 100 -16.81 5.11 -22.05
N HIS A 101 -16.89 5.56 -20.80
CA HIS A 101 -18.08 5.48 -19.94
C HIS A 101 -18.40 6.80 -19.27
N LEU A 102 -18.17 7.92 -19.98
CA LEU A 102 -18.33 9.26 -19.41
C LEU A 102 -19.75 9.49 -18.88
N ASP A 103 -20.75 8.90 -19.53
CA ASP A 103 -22.16 8.87 -19.15
C ASP A 103 -22.44 8.16 -17.81
N GLN A 104 -21.47 7.38 -17.31
CA GLN A 104 -21.53 6.68 -16.04
C GLN A 104 -20.71 7.35 -14.93
N THR A 105 -20.20 8.55 -15.19
CA THR A 105 -19.36 9.32 -14.26
C THR A 105 -19.94 10.70 -14.03
N ASP A 106 -19.47 11.37 -12.97
CA ASP A 106 -19.81 12.77 -12.67
C ASP A 106 -18.78 13.75 -13.28
N PHE A 107 -18.00 13.30 -14.28
CA PHE A 107 -17.14 14.17 -15.07
C PHE A 107 -17.90 14.72 -16.28
N SER A 108 -17.73 16.01 -16.54
CA SER A 108 -18.28 16.69 -17.72
C SER A 108 -17.53 16.35 -19.01
N SER A 109 -16.27 15.90 -18.90
CA SER A 109 -15.42 15.50 -20.03
C SER A 109 -14.27 14.61 -19.59
N ALA A 110 -13.67 13.89 -20.53
CA ALA A 110 -12.43 13.14 -20.31
C ALA A 110 -11.25 14.06 -19.92
N GLU A 111 -11.23 15.31 -20.40
CA GLU A 111 -10.17 16.28 -20.03
C GLU A 111 -10.32 16.72 -18.57
N GLU A 112 -11.55 16.94 -18.07
CA GLU A 112 -11.78 17.22 -16.64
C GLU A 112 -11.28 16.07 -15.76
N ALA A 113 -11.55 14.82 -16.15
CA ALA A 113 -11.06 13.65 -15.44
C ALA A 113 -9.53 13.60 -15.41
N LYS A 114 -8.88 13.85 -16.55
CA LYS A 114 -7.42 13.90 -16.65
C LYS A 114 -6.83 15.02 -15.79
N ASP A 115 -7.43 16.19 -15.75
CA ASP A 115 -7.00 17.30 -14.90
C ASP A 115 -7.13 16.98 -13.40
N ALA A 116 -8.25 16.36 -13.00
CA ALA A 116 -8.47 15.90 -11.64
C ALA A 116 -7.44 14.82 -11.24
N TRP A 117 -7.16 13.87 -12.13
CA TRP A 117 -6.13 12.86 -11.93
C TRP A 117 -4.74 13.48 -11.78
N ASN A 118 -4.35 14.39 -12.68
CA ASN A 118 -3.07 15.10 -12.62
C ASN A 118 -2.91 15.91 -11.32
N LYS A 119 -4.00 16.49 -10.81
CA LYS A 119 -4.01 17.20 -9.53
C LYS A 119 -3.76 16.24 -8.36
N LYS A 120 -4.41 15.07 -8.37
CA LYS A 120 -4.17 13.98 -7.40
C LYS A 120 -2.72 13.49 -7.44
N ASP A 121 -2.17 13.22 -8.62
CA ASP A 121 -0.79 12.73 -8.78
C ASP A 121 0.25 13.75 -8.34
N LYS A 122 0.03 15.04 -8.59
CA LYS A 122 0.88 16.11 -8.02
C LYS A 122 0.85 16.12 -6.48
N ALA A 123 -0.31 15.86 -5.88
CA ALA A 123 -0.42 15.75 -4.43
C ALA A 123 0.27 14.48 -3.90
N LEU A 124 0.19 13.35 -4.62
CA LEU A 124 0.93 12.13 -4.30
C LEU A 124 2.44 12.40 -4.26
N LEU A 125 2.98 13.07 -5.27
CA LEU A 125 4.41 13.41 -5.31
C LEU A 125 4.84 14.31 -4.14
N ALA A 126 4.01 15.30 -3.79
CA ALA A 126 4.27 16.16 -2.63
C ALA A 126 4.24 15.36 -1.32
N TYR A 127 3.24 14.49 -1.15
CA TYR A 127 3.13 13.58 -0.01
C TYR A 127 4.33 12.64 0.12
N THR A 128 4.75 11.97 -0.96
CA THR A 128 5.92 11.07 -0.93
C THR A 128 7.20 11.84 -0.59
N LYS A 129 7.37 13.03 -1.15
CA LYS A 129 8.56 13.86 -0.88
C LYS A 129 8.60 14.35 0.56
N ALA A 130 7.47 14.78 1.11
CA ALA A 130 7.38 15.29 2.48
C ALA A 130 7.61 14.21 3.54
N ASN A 131 7.27 12.95 3.22
CA ASN A 131 7.28 11.83 4.16
C ASN A 131 8.31 10.75 3.80
N MET A 132 9.40 11.15 3.13
CA MET A 132 10.49 10.24 2.73
C MET A 132 11.11 9.50 3.92
N ASP A 133 11.15 10.13 5.10
CA ASP A 133 11.69 9.54 6.33
C ASP A 133 10.88 8.32 6.79
N TYR A 134 9.55 8.36 6.65
CA TYR A 134 8.70 7.20 6.91
C TYR A 134 9.05 6.03 5.97
N TYR A 135 9.15 6.27 4.66
CA TYR A 135 9.47 5.21 3.70
C TYR A 135 10.86 4.61 3.91
N VAL A 136 11.85 5.43 4.27
CA VAL A 136 13.18 4.94 4.64
C VAL A 136 13.10 4.06 5.89
N MET A 137 12.37 4.48 6.92
CA MET A 137 12.19 3.69 8.14
C MET A 137 11.41 2.39 7.89
N LEU A 138 10.42 2.41 7.00
CA LEU A 138 9.67 1.22 6.58
C LEU A 138 10.60 0.16 5.98
N MET A 139 11.47 0.57 5.04
CA MET A 139 12.45 -0.33 4.41
C MET A 139 13.45 -0.88 5.43
N GLN A 140 14.00 -0.02 6.29
CA GLN A 140 14.93 -0.43 7.34
C GLN A 140 14.29 -1.35 8.38
N THR A 141 13.00 -1.20 8.62
CA THR A 141 12.24 -2.07 9.55
C THR A 141 11.97 -3.41 8.88
N MET A 142 11.64 -3.43 7.58
CA MET A 142 11.48 -4.65 6.80
C MET A 142 12.78 -5.48 6.76
N GLU A 143 13.93 -4.83 6.63
CA GLU A 143 15.24 -5.49 6.67
C GLU A 143 15.54 -6.14 8.03
N THR A 144 15.08 -5.55 9.15
CA THR A 144 15.34 -6.06 10.50
C THR A 144 14.29 -7.07 10.98
N CYS A 145 13.01 -6.78 10.74
CA CYS A 145 11.86 -7.50 11.30
C CYS A 145 11.26 -8.53 10.33
N GLY A 146 11.65 -8.51 9.06
CA GLY A 146 11.04 -9.31 7.98
C GLY A 146 9.80 -8.64 7.37
N SER A 147 9.49 -9.02 6.12
CA SER A 147 8.34 -8.54 5.36
C SER A 147 7.02 -8.80 6.06
N ASP A 148 6.82 -10.00 6.58
CA ASP A 148 5.54 -10.44 7.13
C ASP A 148 5.15 -9.59 8.35
N THR A 149 6.11 -9.28 9.23
CA THR A 149 5.90 -8.40 10.40
C THR A 149 5.48 -6.99 9.97
N VAL A 150 6.09 -6.46 8.91
CA VAL A 150 5.76 -5.13 8.39
C VAL A 150 4.41 -5.13 7.67
N GLU A 151 4.09 -6.19 6.92
CA GLU A 151 2.80 -6.36 6.26
C GLU A 151 1.65 -6.44 7.27
N GLU A 152 1.84 -7.13 8.41
CA GLU A 152 0.88 -7.15 9.51
C GLU A 152 0.65 -5.74 10.08
N PHE A 153 1.72 -4.99 10.29
CA PHE A 153 1.61 -3.59 10.72
C PHE A 153 0.87 -2.72 9.71
N GLU A 154 1.20 -2.81 8.42
CA GLU A 154 0.50 -2.04 7.38
C GLU A 154 -0.98 -2.43 7.28
N THR A 155 -1.31 -3.69 7.58
CA THR A 155 -2.69 -4.17 7.65
C THR A 155 -3.42 -3.60 8.88
N GLU A 156 -2.79 -3.59 10.05
CA GLU A 156 -3.32 -2.94 11.26
C GLU A 156 -3.58 -1.45 10.99
N MET A 157 -2.60 -0.74 10.43
CA MET A 157 -2.74 0.69 10.15
C MET A 157 -3.84 0.96 9.12
N ARG A 158 -3.99 0.10 8.10
CA ARG A 158 -5.12 0.20 7.15
C ARG A 158 -6.48 0.05 7.83
N MET A 159 -6.62 -0.95 8.71
CA MET A 159 -7.88 -1.19 9.42
C MET A 159 -8.24 -0.05 10.38
N VAL A 160 -7.26 0.49 11.10
CA VAL A 160 -7.50 1.53 12.12
C VAL A 160 -7.74 2.89 11.47
N TYR A 161 -7.00 3.22 10.40
CA TYR A 161 -7.01 4.56 9.81
C TYR A 161 -7.74 4.65 8.47
N GLY A 162 -8.43 3.59 8.03
CA GLY A 162 -9.33 3.60 6.88
C GLY A 162 -8.64 3.96 5.55
N MET A 163 -7.41 3.50 5.36
CA MET A 163 -6.69 3.72 4.09
C MET A 163 -7.17 2.71 3.04
N TYR A 164 -7.94 3.19 2.07
CA TYR A 164 -8.39 2.46 0.87
C TYR A 164 -7.61 2.92 -0.36
#